data_AF-A0A972ZC31-F1
#
_entry.id   AF-A0A972ZC31-F1
#
_cell.length_a   1.000
_cell.length_b   1.000
_cell.length_c   1.000
_cell.angle_alpha   90.00
_cell.angle_beta   90.00
_cell.angle_gamma   90.00
#
_symmetry.space_group_name_H-M   'P 1'
#
loop_
_entity.id
_entity.type
_entity.pdbx_description
1 polymer ?
#
loop_
_entity_poly.entity_id
_entity_poly.type
_entity_poly.pdbx_seq_one_letter_code
_entity_poly.pdbx_strand_id
1 'polypeptide(L)'
;MAVKKIQVLTTGEARDGLNQIAASFSMEGRQATPLMFGSHRKPQAVIVPVELWELIEDAWDLTQVDEVLAADDGARLTPEHFEATLRTKTSR
;
A
#
# COMPACT_ATOMS: atom_id res chain seq x y z
N MET A 1 8.91 -24.73 -0.90
CA MET A 1 9.29 -23.31 -1.01
C MET A 1 10.03 -22.92 0.25
N ALA A 2 11.28 -22.46 0.16
CA ALA A 2 11.99 -21.92 1.32
C ALA A 2 11.41 -20.53 1.62
N VAL A 3 10.90 -20.32 2.83
CA VAL A 3 10.48 -18.99 3.29
C VAL A 3 11.74 -18.16 3.47
N LYS A 4 11.97 -17.16 2.61
CA LYS A 4 13.09 -16.21 2.78
C LYS A 4 12.87 -15.49 4.12
N LYS A 5 13.84 -15.60 5.04
CA LYS A 5 13.76 -14.97 6.36
C LYS A 5 13.78 -13.45 6.17
N ILE A 6 12.75 -12.75 6.63
CA ILE A 6 12.70 -11.30 6.57
C ILE A 6 13.70 -10.76 7.60
N GLN A 7 14.77 -10.12 7.11
CA GLN A 7 15.77 -9.47 7.95
C GLN A 7 15.21 -8.13 8.47
N VAL A 8 15.44 -7.84 9.76
CA VAL A 8 15.12 -6.53 10.34
C VAL A 8 16.40 -5.71 10.44
N LEU A 9 16.48 -4.62 9.68
CA LEU A 9 17.56 -3.66 9.76
C LEU A 9 17.30 -2.62 10.86
N THR A 10 18.36 -2.02 11.37
CA THR A 10 18.23 -0.74 12.07
C THR A 10 17.85 0.38 11.10
N THR A 11 17.26 1.46 11.59
CA THR A 11 16.98 2.65 10.76
C THR A 11 18.24 3.20 10.09
N GLY A 12 19.39 3.15 10.78
CA GLY A 12 20.68 3.55 10.20
C GLY A 12 21.11 2.65 9.04
N GLU A 13 21.12 1.33 9.25
CA GLU A 13 21.44 0.34 8.21
C GLU A 13 20.51 0.46 6.99
N ALA A 14 19.20 0.67 7.20
CA ALA A 14 18.23 0.85 6.13
C ALA A 14 18.48 2.14 5.32
N ARG A 15 18.81 3.24 6.00
CA ARG A 15 19.14 4.52 5.35
C ARG A 15 20.42 4.42 4.54
N ASP A 16 21.46 3.80 5.11
CA ASP A 16 22.78 3.70 4.47
C ASP A 16 22.73 2.76 3.25
N GLY A 17 21.86 1.74 3.28
CA GLY A 17 21.66 0.77 2.20
C GLY A 17 20.56 1.10 1.19
N LEU A 18 19.89 2.26 1.28
CA LEU A 18 18.64 2.52 0.56
C LEU A 18 18.78 2.38 -0.97
N ASN A 19 19.89 2.85 -1.55
CA ASN A 19 20.13 2.72 -3.00
C ASN A 19 20.22 1.25 -3.44
N GLN A 20 20.83 0.38 -2.62
CA GLN A 20 20.97 -1.03 -2.94
C GLN A 20 19.65 -1.79 -2.78
N ILE A 21 18.83 -1.37 -1.81
CA ILE A 21 17.45 -1.86 -1.64
C ILE A 21 16.60 -1.46 -2.85
N ALA A 22 16.67 -0.20 -3.29
CA ALA A 22 15.93 0.25 -4.47
C ALA A 22 16.37 -0.51 -5.73
N ALA A 23 17.68 -0.73 -5.91
CA ALA A 23 18.20 -1.50 -7.03
C ALA A 23 17.70 -2.95 -7.04
N SER A 24 17.62 -3.63 -5.88
CA SER A 24 17.07 -4.98 -5.83
C SER A 24 15.58 -5.01 -6.19
N PHE A 25 14.82 -4.00 -5.77
CA PHE A 25 13.41 -3.88 -6.14
C PHE A 25 13.24 -3.65 -7.64
N SER A 26 14.10 -2.86 -8.29
CA SER A 26 14.07 -2.70 -9.75
C SER A 26 14.41 -3.97 -10.51
N MET A 27 15.25 -4.86 -9.93
CA MET A 27 15.63 -6.12 -10.58
C MET A 27 14.59 -7.24 -10.38
N GLU A 28 14.02 -7.34 -9.17
CA GLU A 28 13.15 -8.44 -8.76
C GLU A 28 11.65 -8.08 -8.85
N GLY A 29 11.30 -6.80 -9.01
CA GLY A 29 9.93 -6.31 -9.10
C GLY A 29 9.07 -6.75 -7.90
N ARG A 30 7.81 -7.11 -8.15
CA ARG A 30 6.91 -7.69 -7.13
C ARG A 30 7.42 -8.94 -6.39
N GLN A 31 8.42 -9.64 -6.91
CA GLN A 31 9.00 -10.83 -6.26
C GLN A 31 10.14 -10.46 -5.29
N ALA A 32 10.56 -9.19 -5.27
CA ALA A 32 11.59 -8.75 -4.36
C ALA A 32 11.13 -8.94 -2.91
N THR A 33 12.07 -9.31 -2.05
CA THR A 33 11.77 -9.56 -0.64
C THR A 33 11.58 -8.23 0.10
N PRO A 34 10.41 -8.00 0.75
CA PRO A 34 10.21 -6.84 1.61
C PRO A 34 11.26 -6.73 2.70
N LEU A 35 11.65 -5.50 3.03
CA LEU A 35 12.63 -5.23 4.06
C LEU A 35 11.98 -4.59 5.27
N MET A 36 12.15 -5.18 6.45
CA MET A 36 11.70 -4.58 7.71
C MET A 36 12.83 -3.75 8.32
N PHE A 37 12.49 -2.63 8.95
CA PHE A 37 13.46 -1.85 9.71
C PHE A 37 12.85 -1.22 10.98
N GLY A 38 13.71 -0.83 11.91
CA GLY A 38 13.33 -0.07 13.09
C GLY A 38 14.44 0.06 14.14
N SER A 39 14.10 0.58 15.32
CA SER A 39 15.06 0.78 16.41
C SER A 39 15.48 -0.54 17.06
N HIS A 40 16.77 -0.70 17.36
CA HIS A 40 17.34 -1.88 18.01
C HIS A 40 16.94 -3.22 17.37
N ARG A 41 16.81 -3.25 16.02
CA ARG A 41 16.34 -4.43 15.25
C ARG A 41 14.95 -4.93 15.65
N LYS A 42 14.14 -4.09 16.28
CA LYS A 42 12.70 -4.29 16.43
C LYS A 42 12.00 -3.76 15.17
N PRO A 43 11.18 -4.55 14.48
CA PRO A 43 10.49 -4.09 13.28
C PRO A 43 9.47 -2.99 13.65
N GLN A 44 9.51 -1.89 12.90
CA GLN A 44 8.61 -0.73 13.07
C GLN A 44 7.99 -0.31 11.75
N ALA A 45 8.69 -0.51 10.63
CA ALA A 45 8.22 -0.22 9.29
C ALA A 45 8.76 -1.25 8.29
N VAL A 46 8.16 -1.25 7.09
CA VAL A 46 8.57 -2.10 5.97
C VAL A 46 8.77 -1.22 4.74
N ILE A 47 9.76 -1.56 3.92
CA ILE A 47 9.98 -1.01 2.58
C ILE A 47 9.65 -2.13 1.58
N VAL A 48 8.81 -1.83 0.61
CA VAL A 48 8.34 -2.76 -0.42
C VAL A 48 8.56 -2.18 -1.82
N PRO A 49 8.68 -3.02 -2.87
CA PRO A 49 8.56 -2.58 -4.24
C PRO A 49 7.20 -1.92 -4.50
N VAL A 50 7.16 -0.91 -5.37
CA VAL A 50 5.91 -0.23 -5.74
C VAL A 50 4.89 -1.21 -6.32
N GLU A 51 5.30 -2.10 -7.21
CA GLU A 51 4.42 -3.12 -7.80
C GLU A 51 3.78 -4.05 -6.75
N LEU A 52 4.49 -4.32 -5.64
CA LEU A 52 3.95 -5.12 -4.55
C LEU A 52 2.98 -4.30 -3.70
N TRP A 53 3.29 -3.01 -3.49
CA TRP A 53 2.41 -2.10 -2.77
C TRP A 53 1.06 -1.93 -3.49
N GLU A 54 1.09 -1.68 -4.80
CA GLU A 54 -0.13 -1.53 -5.62
C GLU A 54 -1.01 -2.79 -5.54
N LEU A 55 -0.42 -3.98 -5.60
CA LEU A 55 -1.15 -5.24 -5.46
C LEU A 55 -1.82 -5.39 -4.07
N ILE A 56 -1.14 -4.94 -3.01
CA ILE A 56 -1.68 -4.97 -1.65
C ILE A 56 -2.82 -3.96 -1.51
N GLU A 57 -2.67 -2.77 -2.09
CA GLU A 57 -3.68 -1.72 -2.10
C GLU A 57 -4.95 -2.20 -2.81
N ASP A 58 -4.81 -2.75 -4.03
CA ASP A 58 -5.93 -3.33 -4.78
C ASP A 58 -6.65 -4.43 -3.98
N ALA A 59 -5.89 -5.30 -3.31
CA ALA A 59 -6.46 -6.35 -2.49
C ALA A 59 -7.16 -5.79 -1.24
N TRP A 60 -6.61 -4.73 -0.64
CA TRP A 60 -7.19 -4.08 0.53
C TRP A 60 -8.52 -3.40 0.17
N ASP A 61 -8.58 -2.69 -0.95
CA ASP A 61 -9.80 -2.05 -1.44
C ASP A 61 -10.93 -3.08 -1.61
N LEU A 62 -10.62 -4.26 -2.16
CA LEU A 62 -11.60 -5.35 -2.27
C LEU A 62 -12.15 -5.82 -0.93
N THR A 63 -11.37 -5.78 0.16
CA THR A 63 -11.89 -6.14 1.49
C THR A 63 -12.86 -5.09 2.06
N GLN A 64 -12.78 -3.84 1.61
CA GLN A 64 -13.70 -2.77 2.00
C GLN A 64 -14.99 -2.81 1.18
N VAL A 65 -15.01 -3.50 0.04
CA VAL A 65 -16.18 -3.60 -0.84
C VAL A 65 -17.35 -4.27 -0.12
N ASP A 66 -17.13 -5.28 0.72
CA ASP A 66 -18.23 -5.97 1.42
C ASP A 66 -18.99 -5.03 2.37
N GLU A 67 -18.29 -4.15 3.09
CA GLU A 67 -18.93 -3.15 3.95
C GLU A 67 -19.68 -2.10 3.14
N VAL A 68 -19.10 -1.64 2.04
CA VAL A 68 -19.74 -0.67 1.13
C VAL A 68 -20.98 -1.27 0.48
N LEU A 69 -20.93 -2.52 0.03
CA LEU A 69 -22.08 -3.24 -0.53
C LEU A 69 -23.15 -3.51 0.52
N ALA A 70 -22.77 -3.81 1.76
CA ALA A 70 -23.72 -3.96 2.86
C ALA A 70 -24.43 -2.65 3.23
N ALA A 71 -23.74 -1.51 3.03
CA ALA A 71 -24.29 -0.17 3.24
C ALA A 71 -25.00 0.41 2.00
N ASP A 72 -24.91 -0.24 0.83
CA ASP A 72 -25.59 0.17 -0.40
C ASP A 72 -27.10 -0.01 -0.23
N ASP A 73 -27.83 1.10 -0.13
CA ASP A 73 -29.29 1.13 -0.05
C ASP A 73 -29.98 0.93 -1.41
N GLY A 74 -29.18 0.69 -2.47
CA GLY A 74 -29.66 0.54 -3.83
C GLY A 74 -30.01 1.86 -4.51
N ALA A 75 -29.86 3.00 -3.81
CA ALA A 75 -30.02 4.29 -4.43
C ALA A 75 -28.90 4.50 -5.47
N ARG A 76 -29.30 5.01 -6.64
CA ARG A 76 -28.37 5.31 -7.72
C ARG A 76 -28.41 6.81 -7.95
N LEU A 77 -27.24 7.44 -7.92
CA LEU A 77 -27.12 8.85 -8.28
C LEU A 77 -27.39 8.98 -9.77
N THR A 78 -28.33 9.85 -10.12
CA THR A 78 -28.47 10.31 -11.50
C THR A 78 -27.32 11.25 -11.84
N PRO A 79 -26.92 11.37 -13.12
CA PRO A 79 -25.87 12.29 -13.54
C PRO A 79 -26.10 13.72 -13.04
N GLU A 80 -27.35 14.19 -13.05
CA GLU A 80 -27.75 15.52 -12.56
C GLU A 80 -27.50 15.70 -11.05
N HIS A 81 -27.80 14.69 -10.24
CA HIS A 81 -27.52 14.74 -8.79
C HIS A 81 -26.01 14.65 -8.48
N PHE A 82 -25.25 13.89 -9.28
CA PHE A 82 -23.80 13.78 -9.13
C PHE A 82 -23.10 15.12 -9.39
N GLU A 83 -23.47 15.81 -10.46
CA GLU A 83 -22.92 17.14 -10.79
C GLU A 83 -23.26 18.19 -9.72
N ALA A 84 -24.48 18.16 -9.18
CA ALA A 84 -24.89 19.02 -8.08
C ALA A 84 -24.06 18.79 -6.80
N THR A 85 -23.70 17.54 -6.52
CA THR A 85 -22.92 17.15 -5.32
C THR A 85 -21.44 17.51 -5.44
N LEU A 86 -20.86 17.48 -6.65
CA LEU A 86 -19.48 17.90 -6.88
C LEU A 86 -19.31 19.42 -6.74
N ARG A 87 -20.28 20.22 -7.22
CA ARG A 87 -20.23 21.68 -7.09
C ARG A 87 -20.24 22.19 -5.64
N THR A 88 -20.86 21.46 -4.70
CA THR A 88 -20.90 21.85 -3.29
C THR A 88 -19.61 21.55 -2.54
N LYS A 89 -18.81 20.56 -3.00
CA LYS A 89 -17.52 20.21 -2.37
C LYS A 89 -16.35 21.10 -2.78
N THR A 90 -16.43 21.81 -3.92
CA THR A 90 -15.35 22.70 -4.41
C THR A 90 -15.39 24.11 -3.79
N SER A 91 -16.39 24.43 -2.95
CA SER A 91 -16.55 25.77 -2.36
C SER A 91 -16.02 25.91 -0.93
N ARG A 92 -15.02 25.11 -0.54
CA ARG A 92 -14.35 25.21 0.77
C ARG A 92 -12.84 25.34 0.65
#